data_AF-A0A1F7UTL3-F1
#
_entry.id   AF-A0A1F7UTL3-F1
#
_cell.length_a   1.000
_cell.length_b   1.000
_cell.length_c   1.000
_cell.angle_alpha   90.00
_cell.angle_beta   90.00
_cell.angle_gamma   90.00
#
_symmetry.space_group_name_H-M   'P 1'
#
loop_
_entity.id
_entity.type
_entity.pdbx_description
1 polymer ?
#
loop_
_entity_poly.entity_id
_entity_poly.type
_entity_poly.pdbx_seq_one_letter_code
_entity_poly.pdbx_strand_id
1 'polypeptide(L)'
;MALTSEKQVKQTKLYFDILSSEARRALDYLSLKKWLRESRWYLAGGTALALQARNRQSIDLDFFTEDKEFNVKKLIARFVGEEGWHVSVEENNTIYGELFKVKVSFIAYPFFVPKQKPIFYGAIRILSPLDIAVMKIIAVSQRGRKRDFFDLF
;
A
#
# COMPACT_ATOMS: atom_id res chain seq x y z
N MET A 1 5.67 12.17 41.99
CA MET A 1 5.15 13.01 40.89
C MET A 1 5.64 12.40 39.58
N ALA A 2 4.71 12.10 38.68
CA ALA A 2 4.88 11.62 37.29
C ALA A 2 5.67 10.31 37.05
N LEU A 3 4.91 9.21 36.99
CA LEU A 3 5.23 8.01 36.19
C LEU A 3 5.24 8.41 34.71
N THR A 4 6.40 8.37 34.04
CA THR A 4 6.44 8.35 32.57
C THR A 4 6.31 6.91 32.10
N SER A 5 5.07 6.51 31.83
CA SER A 5 4.73 5.26 31.16
C SER A 5 5.33 5.24 29.76
N GLU A 6 6.39 4.47 29.56
CA GLU A 6 6.85 4.05 28.25
C GLU A 6 5.70 3.33 27.55
N LYS A 7 5.08 3.99 26.55
CA LYS A 7 4.15 3.32 25.63
C LYS A 7 4.95 2.30 24.85
N GLN A 8 4.94 1.05 25.31
CA GLN A 8 5.34 -0.12 24.53
C GLN A 8 4.64 -0.04 23.17
N VAL A 9 5.42 0.18 22.12
CA VAL A 9 4.93 0.09 20.74
C VAL A 9 4.61 -1.37 20.49
N LYS A 10 3.34 -1.76 20.64
CA LYS A 10 2.86 -3.07 20.21
C LYS A 10 3.26 -3.24 18.75
N GLN A 11 4.09 -4.24 18.46
CA GLN A 11 4.39 -4.64 17.10
C GLN A 11 3.08 -5.10 16.45
N THR A 12 2.57 -4.32 15.50
CA THR A 12 1.28 -4.60 14.88
C THR A 12 1.36 -5.93 14.12
N LYS A 13 0.56 -6.90 14.56
CA LYS A 13 0.40 -8.19 13.89
C LYS A 13 -0.26 -7.98 12.53
N LEU A 14 0.30 -8.57 11.48
CA LEU A 14 -0.31 -8.61 10.15
C LEU A 14 -1.07 -9.93 9.95
N TYR A 15 -2.25 -9.85 9.36
CA TYR A 15 -3.16 -10.95 9.08
C TYR A 15 -3.12 -11.28 7.59
N PHE A 16 -2.39 -12.32 7.20
CA PHE A 16 -2.21 -12.68 5.80
C PHE A 16 -3.30 -13.60 5.25
N ASP A 17 -4.13 -14.18 6.12
CA ASP A 17 -5.27 -15.04 5.76
C ASP A 17 -6.39 -14.29 5.03
N ILE A 18 -6.34 -12.95 5.03
CA ILE A 18 -7.23 -12.08 4.26
C ILE A 18 -6.86 -11.97 2.77
N LEU A 19 -5.63 -12.37 2.40
CA LEU A 19 -5.15 -12.30 1.04
C LEU A 19 -5.48 -13.60 0.30
N SER A 20 -5.78 -13.48 -1.00
CA SER A 20 -5.74 -14.66 -1.87
C SER A 20 -4.31 -15.20 -2.00
N SER A 21 -4.16 -16.42 -2.50
CA SER A 21 -2.86 -17.04 -2.81
C SER A 21 -2.03 -16.14 -3.72
N GLU A 22 -2.66 -15.55 -4.73
CA GLU A 22 -2.03 -14.67 -5.71
C GLU A 22 -1.60 -13.36 -5.05
N ALA A 23 -2.49 -12.72 -4.27
CA ALA A 23 -2.19 -11.48 -3.58
C ALA A 23 -1.06 -11.65 -2.56
N ARG A 24 -1.03 -12.79 -1.87
CA ARG A 24 0.07 -13.15 -0.98
C ARG A 24 1.38 -13.30 -1.75
N ARG A 25 1.38 -14.04 -2.86
CA ARG A 25 2.56 -14.23 -3.72
C ARG A 25 3.09 -12.88 -4.25
N ALA A 26 2.23 -11.99 -4.73
CA ALA A 26 2.61 -10.67 -5.21
C ALA A 26 3.20 -9.80 -4.08
N LEU A 27 2.57 -9.81 -2.90
CA LEU A 27 3.08 -9.08 -1.74
C LEU A 27 4.46 -9.60 -1.31
N ASP A 28 4.63 -10.92 -1.22
CA ASP A 28 5.90 -11.54 -0.82
C ASP A 28 7.00 -11.22 -1.83
N TYR A 29 6.70 -11.31 -3.13
CA TYR A 29 7.64 -10.93 -4.19
C TYR A 29 8.09 -9.47 -4.07
N LEU A 30 7.13 -8.54 -3.90
CA LEU A 30 7.42 -7.12 -3.74
C LEU A 30 8.18 -6.83 -2.44
N SER A 31 7.95 -7.60 -1.38
CA SER A 31 8.66 -7.48 -0.10
C SER A 31 10.18 -7.73 -0.23
N LEU A 32 10.62 -8.42 -1.28
CA LEU A 32 12.03 -8.68 -1.54
C LEU A 32 12.72 -7.59 -2.37
N LYS A 33 11.96 -6.62 -2.89
CA LYS A 33 12.48 -5.58 -3.79
C LYS A 33 13.09 -4.42 -3.03
N LYS A 34 14.41 -4.44 -2.82
CA LYS A 34 15.19 -3.40 -2.11
C LYS A 34 14.85 -1.96 -2.54
N TRP A 35 14.56 -1.75 -3.83
CA TRP A 35 14.22 -0.43 -4.34
C TRP A 35 12.95 0.16 -3.70
N LEU A 36 12.00 -0.66 -3.25
CA LEU A 36 10.83 -0.18 -2.49
C LEU A 36 11.28 0.39 -1.14
N ARG A 37 12.23 -0.27 -0.46
CA ARG A 37 12.78 0.17 0.83
C ARG A 37 13.55 1.48 0.74
N GLU A 38 14.20 1.72 -0.39
CA GLU A 38 15.03 2.90 -0.68
C GLU A 38 14.22 4.05 -1.29
N SER A 39 13.06 3.76 -1.87
CA SER A 39 12.13 4.76 -2.42
C SER A 39 11.30 5.43 -1.34
N ARG A 40 10.29 6.23 -1.73
CA ARG A 40 9.24 6.74 -0.83
C ARG A 40 7.89 6.06 -1.01
N TRP A 41 7.85 4.93 -1.73
CA TRP A 41 6.64 4.16 -1.93
C TRP A 41 6.13 3.57 -0.61
N TYR A 42 4.81 3.55 -0.47
CA TYR A 42 4.08 2.92 0.62
C TYR A 42 2.81 2.25 0.11
N LEU A 43 2.51 1.06 0.65
CA LEU A 43 1.25 0.35 0.46
C LEU A 43 0.19 0.98 1.37
N ALA A 44 -0.92 1.40 0.76
CA ALA A 44 -2.05 1.99 1.48
C ALA A 44 -3.38 1.41 0.98
N GLY A 45 -4.47 2.11 1.28
CA GLY A 45 -5.81 1.73 0.85
C GLY A 45 -6.35 0.50 1.58
N GLY A 46 -7.26 -0.19 0.90
CA GLY A 46 -8.05 -1.26 1.49
C GLY A 46 -7.23 -2.47 1.94
N THR A 47 -6.23 -2.86 1.15
CA THR A 47 -5.40 -4.04 1.46
C THR A 47 -4.46 -3.76 2.62
N ALA A 48 -3.85 -2.57 2.68
CA ALA A 48 -3.03 -2.17 3.81
C ALA A 48 -3.83 -2.16 5.13
N LEU A 49 -5.09 -1.71 5.09
CA LEU A 49 -5.96 -1.72 6.27
C LEU A 49 -6.38 -3.15 6.64
N ALA A 50 -6.80 -3.95 5.66
CA ALA A 50 -7.25 -5.32 5.89
C ALA A 50 -6.15 -6.22 6.49
N LEU A 51 -4.89 -6.02 6.06
CA LEU A 51 -3.72 -6.68 6.66
C LEU A 51 -3.57 -6.40 8.16
N GLN A 52 -4.07 -5.26 8.65
CA GLN A 52 -3.93 -4.84 10.05
C GLN A 52 -5.20 -5.09 10.88
N ALA A 53 -6.38 -4.96 10.26
CA ALA A 53 -7.67 -5.05 10.93
C ALA A 53 -8.36 -6.42 10.78
N ARG A 54 -7.95 -7.23 9.80
CA ARG A 54 -8.61 -8.50 9.45
C ARG A 54 -10.12 -8.37 9.18
N ASN A 55 -10.57 -7.20 8.70
CA ASN A 55 -11.99 -6.86 8.59
C ASN A 55 -12.65 -7.36 7.29
N ARG A 56 -11.88 -7.63 6.23
CA ARG A 56 -12.37 -8.20 4.98
C ARG A 56 -11.23 -8.80 4.15
N GLN A 57 -11.58 -9.60 3.15
CA GLN A 57 -10.64 -9.96 2.10
C GLN A 57 -10.29 -8.75 1.22
N SER A 58 -9.06 -8.71 0.72
CA SER A 58 -8.60 -7.70 -0.21
C SER A 58 -7.64 -8.32 -1.23
N ILE A 59 -7.76 -7.89 -2.47
CA ILE A 59 -7.15 -8.59 -3.63
C ILE A 59 -6.27 -7.69 -4.49
N ASP A 60 -6.11 -6.42 -4.14
CA ASP A 60 -5.33 -5.43 -4.89
C ASP A 60 -4.11 -4.96 -4.06
N LEU A 61 -3.06 -4.45 -4.67
CA LEU A 61 -1.93 -3.81 -3.98
C LEU A 61 -1.72 -2.38 -4.50
N ASP A 62 -2.14 -1.40 -3.71
CA ASP A 62 -2.06 0.01 -4.10
C ASP A 62 -0.87 0.71 -3.43
N PHE A 63 0.15 1.03 -4.22
CA PHE A 63 1.31 1.79 -3.79
C PHE A 63 1.17 3.26 -4.16
N PHE A 64 1.49 4.12 -3.20
CA PHE A 64 1.49 5.56 -3.37
C PHE A 64 2.83 6.14 -2.95
N THR A 65 3.16 7.31 -3.48
CA THR A 65 4.32 8.11 -3.05
C THR A 65 3.88 9.55 -2.85
N GLU A 66 4.51 10.27 -1.92
CA GLU A 66 4.30 11.71 -1.78
C GLU A 66 5.07 12.51 -2.85
N ASP A 67 5.95 11.85 -3.61
CA ASP A 67 6.64 12.49 -4.72
C ASP A 67 5.60 12.92 -5.77
N LYS A 68 5.66 14.19 -6.17
CA LYS A 68 4.73 14.75 -7.17
C LYS A 68 4.85 14.06 -8.51
N GLU A 69 6.07 13.65 -8.87
CA GLU A 69 6.38 12.99 -10.13
C GLU A 69 7.33 11.81 -9.93
N PHE A 70 7.20 10.79 -10.77
CA PHE A 70 8.17 9.70 -10.83
C PHE A 70 8.42 9.28 -12.27
N ASN A 71 9.60 8.71 -12.52
CA ASN A 71 9.95 8.20 -13.84
C ASN A 71 9.25 6.86 -14.08
N VAL A 72 8.14 6.90 -14.81
CA VAL A 72 7.28 5.77 -15.19
C VAL A 72 8.08 4.65 -15.85
N LYS A 73 8.89 4.97 -16.87
CA LYS A 73 9.73 4.01 -17.59
C LYS A 73 10.74 3.32 -16.67
N LYS A 74 11.36 4.09 -15.75
CA LYS A 74 12.30 3.54 -14.75
C LYS A 74 11.60 2.62 -13.76
N LEU A 75 10.33 2.87 -13.42
CA LEU A 75 9.55 1.99 -12.56
C LEU A 75 9.17 0.70 -13.28
N ILE A 76 8.67 0.79 -14.52
CA ILE A 76 8.34 -0.38 -15.36
C ILE A 76 9.58 -1.24 -15.59
N ALA A 77 10.75 -0.62 -15.81
CA ALA A 77 12.02 -1.31 -15.97
C ALA A 77 12.41 -2.19 -14.75
N ARG A 78 11.85 -1.94 -13.55
CA ARG A 78 12.08 -2.80 -12.37
C ARG A 78 11.44 -4.17 -12.47
N PHE A 79 10.51 -4.36 -13.41
CA PHE A 79 9.76 -5.58 -13.64
C PHE A 79 10.12 -6.26 -14.97
N VAL A 80 11.10 -5.73 -15.70
CA VAL A 80 11.55 -6.35 -16.96
C VAL A 80 12.11 -7.74 -16.69
N GLY A 81 11.62 -8.73 -17.45
CA GLY A 81 11.97 -10.14 -17.27
C GLY A 81 11.20 -10.83 -16.15
N GLU A 82 10.29 -10.13 -15.45
CA GLU A 82 9.42 -10.77 -14.47
C GLU A 82 8.23 -11.43 -15.18
N GLU A 83 8.16 -12.76 -15.10
CA GLU A 83 7.00 -13.49 -15.57
C GLU A 83 5.76 -13.11 -14.74
N GLY A 84 4.69 -12.68 -15.41
CA GLY A 84 3.43 -12.35 -14.76
C GLY A 84 3.25 -10.89 -14.36
N TRP A 85 4.18 -9.99 -14.71
CA TRP A 85 3.94 -8.54 -14.70
C TRP A 85 3.38 -8.07 -16.05
N HIS A 86 2.21 -7.44 -16.05
CA HIS A 86 1.57 -6.87 -17.23
C HIS A 86 1.10 -5.45 -16.93
N VAL A 87 1.56 -4.46 -17.70
CA VAL A 87 1.10 -3.07 -17.56
C VAL A 87 -0.22 -2.91 -18.31
N SER A 88 -1.25 -2.41 -17.64
CA SER A 88 -2.55 -2.10 -18.25
C SER A 88 -2.74 -0.62 -18.54
N VAL A 89 -2.13 0.25 -17.73
CA VAL A 89 -2.17 1.71 -17.90
C VAL A 89 -0.79 2.27 -17.59
N GLU A 90 -0.30 3.08 -18.52
CA GLU A 90 0.94 3.84 -18.38
C GLU A 90 0.61 5.32 -18.62
N GLU A 91 0.45 6.07 -17.53
CA GLU A 91 0.18 7.50 -17.58
C GLU A 91 1.23 8.26 -16.76
N ASN A 92 1.32 9.58 -16.98
CA ASN A 92 2.18 10.40 -16.15
C ASN A 92 1.79 10.24 -14.68
N ASN A 93 2.77 9.80 -13.88
CA ASN A 93 2.64 9.63 -12.44
C ASN A 93 1.60 8.59 -12.00
N THR A 94 1.19 7.69 -12.89
CA THR A 94 0.27 6.60 -12.59
C THR A 94 0.60 5.37 -13.42
N ILE A 95 0.81 4.24 -12.76
CA ILE A 95 0.89 2.93 -13.39
C ILE A 95 -0.19 2.05 -12.79
N TYR A 96 -0.99 1.42 -13.64
CA TYR A 96 -1.78 0.26 -13.28
C TYR A 96 -1.25 -0.95 -14.02
N GLY A 97 -1.13 -2.05 -13.32
CA GLY A 97 -0.76 -3.32 -13.91
C GLY A 97 -1.27 -4.49 -13.11
N GLU A 98 -0.88 -5.67 -13.55
CA GLU A 98 -1.20 -6.93 -12.94
C GLU A 98 0.10 -7.68 -12.66
N LEU A 99 0.29 -8.12 -11.41
CA LEU A 99 1.39 -8.98 -11.00
C LEU A 99 0.82 -10.30 -10.51
N PHE A 100 1.15 -11.42 -11.16
CA PHE A 100 0.61 -12.75 -10.79
C PHE A 100 -0.93 -12.78 -10.66
N LYS A 101 -1.66 -12.11 -11.55
CA LYS A 101 -3.14 -11.97 -11.52
C LYS A 101 -3.71 -11.06 -10.44
N VAL A 102 -2.85 -10.27 -9.79
CA VAL A 102 -3.23 -9.28 -8.76
C VAL A 102 -3.06 -7.90 -9.31
N LYS A 103 -4.07 -7.05 -9.17
CA LYS A 103 -3.95 -5.64 -9.55
C LYS A 103 -2.93 -4.96 -8.65
N VAL A 104 -1.94 -4.31 -9.25
CA VAL A 104 -0.96 -3.49 -8.56
C VAL A 104 -0.96 -2.11 -9.18
N SER A 105 -0.98 -1.08 -8.33
CA SER A 105 -0.91 0.30 -8.77
C SER A 105 0.28 1.02 -8.14
N PHE A 106 0.85 1.96 -8.89
CA PHE A 106 1.86 2.90 -8.42
C PHE A 106 1.42 4.31 -8.81
N ILE A 107 1.04 5.12 -7.82
CA ILE A 107 0.36 6.40 -8.03
C ILE A 107 1.08 7.50 -7.25
N ALA A 108 1.40 8.61 -7.91
CA ALA A 108 1.85 9.81 -7.21
C ALA A 108 0.68 10.42 -6.45
N TYR A 109 0.88 10.71 -5.17
CA TYR A 109 -0.13 11.25 -4.28
C TYR A 109 0.45 12.35 -3.39
N PRO A 110 0.90 13.48 -4.00
CA PRO A 110 1.60 14.55 -3.29
C PRO A 110 0.74 15.33 -2.30
N PHE A 111 -0.59 15.15 -2.35
CA PHE A 111 -1.53 15.83 -1.48
C PHE A 111 -1.65 15.19 -0.08
N PHE A 112 -0.94 14.08 0.15
CA PHE A 112 -0.94 13.39 1.43
C PHE A 112 0.49 13.05 1.86
N VAL A 113 0.82 13.42 3.09
CA VAL A 113 2.10 13.12 3.73
C VAL A 113 1.83 12.24 4.95
N PRO A 114 2.25 10.96 4.94
CA PRO A 114 2.06 10.07 6.08
C PRO A 114 2.70 10.66 7.35
N LYS A 115 2.01 10.62 8.48
CA LYS A 115 2.52 11.17 9.75
C LYS A 115 2.88 10.11 10.78
N GLN A 116 2.34 8.90 10.64
CA GLN A 116 2.64 7.81 11.55
C GLN A 116 3.83 6.99 11.05
N LYS A 117 4.45 6.25 11.97
CA LYS A 117 5.47 5.27 11.60
C LYS A 117 4.80 4.14 10.79
N PRO A 118 5.34 3.78 9.61
CA PRO A 118 4.80 2.66 8.85
C PRO A 118 5.18 1.34 9.52
N ILE A 119 4.42 0.30 9.19
CA ILE A 119 4.80 -1.09 9.47
C ILE A 119 5.65 -1.56 8.28
N PHE A 120 6.74 -2.27 8.55
CA PHE A 120 7.56 -2.85 7.51
C PHE A 120 7.22 -4.33 7.31
N TYR A 121 6.98 -4.70 6.05
CA TYR A 121 6.96 -6.10 5.62
C TYR A 121 8.05 -6.29 4.55
N GLY A 122 9.22 -6.78 4.96
CA GLY A 122 10.41 -6.75 4.12
C GLY A 122 10.74 -5.32 3.67
N ALA A 123 10.78 -5.12 2.36
CA ALA A 123 11.02 -3.83 1.72
C ALA A 123 9.77 -2.92 1.64
N ILE A 124 8.57 -3.47 1.87
CA ILE A 124 7.32 -2.71 1.75
C ILE A 124 7.08 -1.90 3.02
N ARG A 125 6.79 -0.62 2.83
CA ARG A 125 6.19 0.24 3.87
C ARG A 125 4.68 0.11 3.80
N ILE A 126 4.06 -0.36 4.86
CA ILE A 126 2.60 -0.41 5.00
C ILE A 126 2.18 0.76 5.87
N LEU A 127 1.27 1.57 5.35
CA LEU A 127 0.76 2.74 6.05
C LEU A 127 0.03 2.34 7.34
N SER A 128 0.10 3.17 8.38
CA SER A 128 -0.66 2.93 9.61
C SER A 128 -2.17 3.08 9.39
N PRO A 129 -3.03 2.48 10.25
CA PRO A 129 -4.47 2.58 10.07
C PRO A 129 -4.97 4.03 10.16
N LEU A 130 -4.34 4.87 10.99
CA LEU A 130 -4.73 6.27 11.15
C LEU A 130 -4.46 7.09 9.88
N ASP A 131 -3.29 6.91 9.27
CA ASP A 131 -2.97 7.54 8.00
C ASP A 131 -3.88 7.02 6.87
N ILE A 132 -4.26 5.72 6.90
CA ILE A 132 -5.20 5.15 5.92
C ILE A 132 -6.59 5.75 6.09
N ALA A 133 -7.05 5.96 7.32
CA ALA A 133 -8.32 6.60 7.60
C ALA A 133 -8.39 8.01 7.01
N VAL A 134 -7.31 8.80 7.10
CA VAL A 134 -7.23 10.12 6.45
C VAL A 134 -7.37 10.01 4.94
N MET A 135 -6.63 9.08 4.30
CA MET A 135 -6.78 8.84 2.86
C MET A 135 -8.20 8.40 2.48
N LYS A 136 -8.87 7.63 3.35
CA LYS A 136 -10.26 7.20 3.13
C LYS A 136 -11.24 8.35 3.22
N ILE A 137 -11.09 9.28 4.16
CA ILE A 137 -11.92 10.49 4.25
C ILE A 137 -11.81 11.30 2.94
N ILE A 138 -10.59 11.47 2.41
CA ILE A 138 -10.38 12.15 1.12
C ILE A 138 -11.10 11.39 -0.01
N ALA A 139 -10.95 10.05 -0.06
CA ALA A 139 -11.62 9.23 -1.07
C ALA A 139 -13.15 9.29 -0.97
N VAL A 140 -13.72 9.30 0.24
CA VAL A 140 -15.17 9.46 0.44
C VAL A 140 -15.64 10.79 -0.12
N SER A 141 -14.93 11.89 0.17
CA SER A 141 -15.26 13.23 -0.34
C SER A 141 -15.21 13.33 -1.86
N GLN A 142 -14.38 12.53 -2.53
CA GLN A 142 -14.18 12.60 -3.98
C GLN A 142 -15.07 11.63 -4.78
N ARG A 143 -15.28 10.40 -4.29
CA ARG A 143 -15.97 9.34 -5.05
C ARG A 143 -17.05 8.57 -4.30
N GLY A 144 -17.08 8.63 -2.96
CA GLY A 144 -18.15 8.02 -2.14
C GLY A 144 -18.49 6.53 -2.40
N ARG A 145 -17.51 5.63 -2.60
CA ARG A 145 -17.83 4.20 -2.84
C ARG A 145 -18.19 3.48 -1.53
N LYS A 146 -19.12 2.51 -1.57
CA LYS A 146 -19.55 1.69 -0.41
C LYS A 146 -18.39 1.17 0.46
N ARG A 147 -17.33 0.65 -0.18
CA ARG A 147 -16.14 0.13 0.50
C ARG A 147 -15.34 1.19 1.26
N ASP A 148 -15.42 2.46 0.85
CA ASP A 148 -14.71 3.55 1.54
C ASP A 148 -15.39 3.89 2.88
N PHE A 149 -16.73 3.77 2.96
CA PHE A 149 -17.46 3.89 4.22
C PHE A 149 -17.25 2.69 5.15
N PHE A 150 -17.25 1.47 4.61
CA PHE A 150 -17.00 0.25 5.39
C PHE A 150 -15.61 0.25 6.04
N ASP A 151 -14.60 0.77 5.34
CA ASP A 151 -13.23 0.84 5.89
C ASP A 151 -13.09 1.91 7.01
N LEU A 152 -14.07 2.81 7.20
CA LEU A 152 -14.07 3.85 8.25
C LEU A 152 -14.88 3.49 9.51
N PHE A 153 -15.74 2.48 9.43
CA PHE A 153 -16.60 2.02 10.53
C PHE A 153 -15.96 0.85 11.29
#